data_AF-A0A2D7C095-F1
#
_entry.id   AF-A0A2D7C095-F1
#
_cell.length_a   1.000
_cell.length_b   1.000
_cell.length_c   1.000
_cell.angle_alpha   90.00
_cell.angle_beta   90.00
_cell.angle_gamma   90.00
#
_symmetry.space_group_name_H-M   'P 1'
#
loop_
_entity.id
_entity.type
_entity.pdbx_description
1 polymer ?
#
loop_
_entity_poly.entity_id
_entity_poly.type
_entity_poly.pdbx_seq_one_letter_code
_entity_poly.pdbx_strand_id
1 'polypeptide(L)'
;MIDPITAVATATTAFNGIKKMVEAGQNIEQTFGQLGKWYGAVADFNEAKRQAENPPLFKKLVSSISVEEEAMNAFIQEKKLKEQETQLRELLLYMYGPNAYAELTAMRRDIRDKREKTVYAQARRQKAFLWNVAGWTGVGVLGYFIYLIFAFILTASQ
;
A
#
# COMPACT_ATOMS: atom_id res chain seq x y z
N MET A 1 -9.21 3.90 -1.55
CA MET A 1 -9.10 3.30 -2.89
C MET A 1 -9.30 4.44 -3.87
N ILE A 2 -8.32 4.72 -4.71
CA ILE A 2 -8.40 5.75 -5.74
C ILE A 2 -8.94 5.10 -7.02
N ASP A 3 -9.85 5.77 -7.70
CA ASP A 3 -10.38 5.33 -9.00
C ASP A 3 -9.24 5.28 -10.06
N PRO A 4 -9.20 4.28 -10.97
CA PRO A 4 -8.15 4.14 -11.99
C PRO A 4 -7.85 5.43 -12.77
N ILE A 5 -8.88 6.19 -13.14
CA ILE A 5 -8.76 7.43 -13.90
C ILE A 5 -8.08 8.50 -13.04
N THR A 6 -8.46 8.57 -11.76
CA THR A 6 -7.86 9.51 -10.80
C THR A 6 -6.40 9.16 -10.53
N ALA A 7 -6.05 7.87 -10.47
CA ALA A 7 -4.68 7.43 -10.33
C ALA A 7 -3.83 7.85 -11.54
N VAL A 8 -4.32 7.67 -12.76
CA VAL A 8 -3.62 8.10 -13.99
C VAL A 8 -3.48 9.61 -14.09
N ALA A 9 -4.51 10.37 -13.68
CA ALA A 9 -4.45 11.83 -13.63
C ALA A 9 -3.40 12.31 -12.61
N THR A 10 -3.34 11.66 -11.44
CA THR A 10 -2.33 11.94 -10.41
C THR A 10 -0.93 11.62 -10.91
N ALA A 11 -0.73 10.47 -11.56
CA ALA A 11 0.52 10.10 -12.20
C ALA A 11 0.91 11.15 -13.25
N THR A 12 0.01 11.51 -14.17
CA THR A 12 0.29 12.51 -15.21
C THR A 12 0.67 13.86 -14.63
N THR A 13 0.05 14.28 -13.52
CA THR A 13 0.39 15.53 -12.82
C THR A 13 1.80 15.48 -12.22
N ALA A 14 2.12 14.38 -11.52
CA ALA A 14 3.46 14.17 -10.97
C ALA A 14 4.53 14.13 -12.07
N PHE A 15 4.23 13.45 -13.18
CA PHE A 15 5.10 13.37 -14.36
C PHE A 15 5.42 14.75 -14.94
N ASN A 16 4.41 15.59 -15.16
CA ASN A 16 4.61 16.95 -15.64
C ASN A 16 5.40 17.80 -14.64
N GLY A 17 5.22 17.56 -13.33
CA GLY A 17 6.04 18.16 -12.28
C GLY A 17 7.51 17.77 -12.40
N ILE A 18 7.81 16.48 -12.61
CA ILE A 18 9.17 15.96 -12.78
C ILE A 18 9.83 16.62 -13.99
N LYS A 19 9.16 16.65 -15.15
CA LYS A 19 9.67 17.32 -16.35
C LYS A 19 10.10 18.76 -16.08
N LYS A 20 9.20 19.55 -15.48
CA LYS A 20 9.49 20.96 -15.15
C LYS A 20 10.65 21.13 -14.17
N MET A 21 10.73 20.27 -13.16
CA MET A 21 11.82 20.34 -12.18
C MET A 21 13.17 19.95 -12.79
N VAL A 22 13.17 18.94 -13.68
CA VAL A 22 14.37 18.54 -14.42
C VAL A 22 14.82 19.65 -15.37
N GLU A 23 13.91 20.22 -16.15
CA GLU A 23 14.18 21.37 -17.04
C GLU A 23 14.70 22.59 -16.29
N ALA A 24 14.17 22.84 -15.08
CA ALA A 24 14.59 23.95 -14.23
C ALA A 24 15.88 23.69 -13.43
N GLY A 25 16.52 22.53 -13.59
CA GLY A 25 17.72 22.15 -12.83
C GLY A 25 17.50 22.09 -11.31
N GLN A 26 16.28 21.78 -10.87
CA GLN A 26 15.87 21.80 -9.47
C GLN A 26 16.49 20.68 -8.62
N ASN A 27 16.48 20.87 -7.30
CA ASN A 27 17.06 19.98 -6.32
C ASN A 27 16.55 18.53 -6.42
N ILE A 28 17.49 17.59 -6.28
CA ILE A 28 17.27 16.14 -6.35
C ILE A 28 16.12 15.67 -5.45
N GLU A 29 16.00 16.22 -4.24
CA GLU A 29 14.98 15.83 -3.27
C GLU A 29 13.55 16.06 -3.77
N GLN A 30 13.29 17.19 -4.42
CA GLN A 30 11.95 17.51 -4.92
C GLN A 30 11.57 16.62 -6.12
N THR A 31 12.54 16.37 -7.00
CA THR A 31 12.40 15.46 -8.14
C THR A 31 12.09 14.03 -7.68
N PHE A 32 12.82 13.54 -6.69
CA PHE A 32 12.59 12.22 -6.11
C PHE A 32 11.26 12.14 -5.35
N GLY A 33 10.82 13.24 -4.71
CA GLY A 33 9.50 13.33 -4.09
C GLY A 33 8.35 13.18 -5.10
N GLN A 34 8.45 13.83 -6.27
CA GLN A 34 7.44 13.67 -7.33
C GLN A 34 7.55 12.30 -8.02
N LEU A 35 8.75 11.74 -8.18
CA LEU A 35 8.93 10.35 -8.64
C LEU A 35 8.21 9.36 -7.71
N GLY A 36 8.34 9.55 -6.39
CA GLY A 36 7.62 8.75 -5.39
C GLY A 36 6.09 8.82 -5.56
N LYS A 37 5.56 10.03 -5.80
CA LYS A 37 4.11 10.22 -6.06
C LYS A 37 3.67 9.56 -7.37
N TRP A 38 4.44 9.71 -8.44
CA TRP A 38 4.17 9.06 -9.73
C TRP A 38 4.10 7.55 -9.57
N TYR A 39 5.11 6.96 -8.94
CA TYR A 39 5.18 5.52 -8.70
C TYR A 39 4.10 5.00 -7.76
N GLY A 40 3.68 5.80 -6.78
CA GLY A 40 2.54 5.49 -5.91
C GLY A 40 1.24 5.44 -6.71
N ALA A 41 0.99 6.45 -7.53
CA ALA A 41 -0.19 6.51 -8.39
C ALA A 41 -0.24 5.37 -9.42
N VAL A 42 0.91 4.96 -9.97
CA VAL A 42 1.00 3.78 -10.86
C VAL A 42 0.67 2.49 -10.09
N ALA A 43 1.13 2.35 -8.85
CA ALA A 43 0.79 1.19 -8.02
C ALA A 43 -0.72 1.14 -7.70
N ASP A 44 -1.33 2.29 -7.38
CA ASP A 44 -2.77 2.41 -7.14
C ASP A 44 -3.57 2.04 -8.39
N PHE A 45 -3.15 2.50 -9.57
CA PHE A 45 -3.75 2.11 -10.85
C PHE A 45 -3.68 0.59 -11.09
N ASN A 46 -2.51 -0.02 -10.87
CA ASN A 46 -2.33 -1.46 -11.06
C ASN A 46 -3.18 -2.29 -10.09
N GLU A 47 -3.30 -1.84 -8.84
CA GLU A 47 -4.14 -2.50 -7.85
C GLU A 47 -5.63 -2.36 -8.22
N ALA A 48 -6.07 -1.19 -8.69
CA ALA A 48 -7.43 -0.98 -9.14
C ALA A 48 -7.77 -1.83 -10.39
N LYS A 49 -6.83 -1.93 -11.35
CA LYS A 49 -6.94 -2.82 -12.52
C LYS A 49 -7.09 -4.28 -12.09
N ARG A 50 -6.26 -4.76 -11.16
CA ARG A 50 -6.32 -6.13 -10.62
C ARG A 50 -7.67 -6.44 -9.97
N GLN A 51 -8.27 -5.46 -9.29
CA GLN A 51 -9.59 -5.59 -8.66
C GLN A 51 -10.73 -5.56 -9.68
N ALA A 52 -10.59 -4.81 -10.78
CA ALA A 52 -11.53 -4.82 -11.90
C ALA A 52 -11.52 -6.18 -12.64
N GLU A 53 -10.34 -6.80 -12.79
CA GLU A 53 -10.20 -8.15 -13.37
C GLU A 53 -10.75 -9.27 -12.46
N ASN A 54 -10.70 -9.08 -11.13
CA ASN A 54 -11.23 -10.03 -10.14
C ASN A 54 -12.29 -9.39 -9.23
N PRO A 55 -13.49 -9.07 -9.76
CA PRO A 55 -14.53 -8.44 -8.96
C PRO A 55 -15.09 -9.44 -7.93
N PRO A 56 -15.42 -9.00 -6.70
CA PRO A 56 -16.06 -9.84 -5.70
C PRO A 56 -17.39 -10.39 -6.21
N LEU A 57 -17.75 -11.61 -5.78
CA LEU A 57 -18.86 -12.42 -6.33
C LEU A 57 -20.19 -11.64 -6.49
N PHE A 58 -20.47 -10.67 -5.61
CA PHE A 58 -21.69 -9.86 -5.66
C PHE A 58 -21.69 -8.73 -6.71
N LYS A 59 -20.52 -8.25 -7.16
CA LYS A 59 -20.42 -7.23 -8.23
C LYS A 59 -20.64 -7.82 -9.62
N LYS A 60 -20.42 -9.13 -9.81
CA LYS A 60 -20.60 -9.83 -11.09
C LYS A 60 -22.05 -9.92 -11.57
N LEU A 61 -23.03 -9.74 -10.69
CA LEU A 61 -24.45 -9.89 -11.00
C LEU A 61 -25.15 -8.57 -11.37
N VAL A 62 -24.49 -7.42 -11.15
CA VAL A 62 -25.11 -6.08 -11.27
C VAL A 62 -24.42 -5.20 -12.33
N SER A 63 -23.25 -5.60 -12.84
CA SER A 63 -22.52 -4.82 -13.84
C SER A 63 -22.96 -5.14 -15.27
N SER A 64 -24.01 -4.46 -15.75
CA SER A 64 -24.41 -4.47 -17.18
C SER A 64 -23.68 -3.42 -18.02
N ILE A 65 -22.58 -2.83 -17.51
CA ILE A 65 -21.75 -1.86 -18.23
C ILE A 65 -20.62 -2.62 -18.92
N SER A 66 -20.32 -2.22 -20.16
CA SER A 66 -19.41 -2.87 -21.11
C SER A 66 -18.03 -3.15 -20.51
N VAL A 67 -17.81 -4.41 -20.11
CA VAL A 67 -16.52 -4.96 -19.65
C VAL A 67 -15.41 -4.71 -20.68
N GLU A 68 -15.77 -4.69 -21.96
CA GLU A 68 -14.85 -4.45 -23.08
C GLU A 68 -14.36 -3.01 -23.14
N GLU A 69 -15.23 -2.03 -22.89
CA GLU A 69 -14.87 -0.61 -22.89
C GLU A 69 -13.98 -0.26 -21.69
N GLU A 70 -14.28 -0.81 -20.52
CA GLU A 70 -13.45 -0.64 -19.32
C GLU A 70 -12.06 -1.25 -19.51
N ALA A 71 -11.98 -2.45 -20.09
CA ALA A 71 -10.72 -3.11 -20.40
C ALA A 71 -9.89 -2.32 -21.44
N MET A 72 -10.54 -1.79 -22.47
CA MET A 72 -9.87 -0.94 -23.48
C MET A 72 -9.33 0.35 -22.86
N ASN A 73 -10.12 1.02 -22.02
CA ASN A 73 -9.69 2.24 -21.33
C ASN A 73 -8.52 1.98 -20.37
N ALA A 74 -8.56 0.87 -19.63
CA ALA A 74 -7.44 0.46 -18.78
C ALA A 74 -6.17 0.19 -19.60
N PHE A 75 -6.30 -0.45 -20.76
CA PHE A 75 -5.16 -0.70 -21.65
C PHE A 75 -4.54 0.59 -22.19
N ILE A 76 -5.35 1.56 -22.64
CA ILE A 76 -4.88 2.87 -23.09
C ILE A 76 -4.12 3.59 -21.97
N GLN A 77 -4.67 3.57 -20.76
CA GLN A 77 -4.06 4.17 -19.57
C GLN A 77 -2.73 3.51 -19.22
N GLU A 78 -2.65 2.18 -19.27
CA GLU A 78 -1.41 1.43 -19.06
C GLU A 78 -0.33 1.81 -20.09
N LYS A 79 -0.70 1.94 -21.37
CA LYS A 79 0.23 2.39 -22.41
C LYS A 79 0.75 3.80 -22.13
N LYS A 80 -0.12 4.71 -21.70
CA LYS A 80 0.27 6.08 -21.33
C LYS A 80 1.25 6.09 -20.14
N LEU A 81 1.00 5.27 -19.11
CA LEU A 81 1.92 5.15 -17.97
C LEU A 81 3.28 4.58 -18.38
N LYS A 82 3.30 3.60 -19.30
CA LYS A 82 4.54 3.03 -19.84
C LYS A 82 5.35 4.04 -20.66
N GLU A 83 4.66 4.89 -21.41
CA GLU A 83 5.31 6.00 -22.12
C GLU A 83 5.94 7.00 -21.14
N GLN A 84 5.21 7.38 -20.08
CA GLN A 84 5.73 8.22 -19.01
C GLN A 84 6.95 7.59 -18.34
N GLU A 85 6.93 6.28 -18.07
CA GLU A 85 8.08 5.57 -17.48
C GLU A 85 9.33 5.66 -18.35
N THR A 86 9.17 5.45 -19.65
CA THR A 86 10.28 5.53 -20.62
C THR A 86 10.89 6.93 -20.59
N GLN A 87 10.06 7.97 -20.64
CA GLN A 87 10.52 9.36 -20.60
C GLN A 87 11.17 9.70 -19.25
N LEU A 88 10.64 9.20 -18.13
CA LEU A 88 11.27 9.39 -16.80
C LEU A 88 12.64 8.72 -16.72
N ARG A 89 12.80 7.53 -17.30
CA ARG A 89 14.08 6.83 -17.35
C ARG A 89 15.11 7.61 -18.16
N GLU A 90 14.71 8.16 -19.30
CA GLU A 90 15.56 9.02 -20.12
C GLU A 90 15.99 10.27 -19.33
N LEU A 91 15.04 10.97 -18.71
CA LEU A 91 15.33 12.15 -17.89
C LEU A 91 16.30 11.83 -16.73
N LEU A 92 16.09 10.71 -16.04
CA LEU A 92 16.98 10.27 -14.96
C LEU A 92 18.39 9.96 -15.49
N LEU A 93 18.49 9.33 -16.66
CA LEU A 93 19.76 9.03 -17.30
C LEU A 93 20.52 10.30 -17.67
N TYR A 94 19.83 11.30 -18.23
CA TYR A 94 20.44 12.58 -18.60
C TYR A 94 20.88 13.40 -17.39
N MET A 95 20.10 13.40 -16.30
CA MET A 95 20.36 14.26 -15.14
C MET A 95 21.30 13.66 -14.10
N TYR A 96 21.17 12.36 -13.83
CA TYR A 96 21.84 11.69 -12.72
C TYR A 96 22.75 10.55 -13.18
N GLY A 97 22.86 10.34 -14.49
CA GLY A 97 23.74 9.35 -15.09
C GLY A 97 23.11 7.96 -15.27
N PRO A 98 23.87 7.04 -15.88
CA PRO A 98 23.33 5.76 -16.36
C PRO A 98 22.86 4.81 -15.25
N ASN A 99 23.40 4.93 -14.04
CA ASN A 99 23.08 4.06 -12.90
C ASN A 99 21.88 4.55 -12.08
N ALA A 100 21.44 5.80 -12.26
CA ALA A 100 20.43 6.42 -11.40
C ALA A 100 19.10 5.66 -11.40
N TYR A 101 18.66 5.16 -12.56
CA TYR A 101 17.44 4.35 -12.66
C TYR A 101 17.57 3.00 -11.93
N ALA A 102 18.74 2.35 -12.02
CA ALA A 102 19.00 1.09 -11.34
C ALA A 102 19.03 1.27 -9.81
N GLU A 103 19.69 2.32 -9.34
CA GLU A 103 19.74 2.71 -7.92
C GLU A 103 18.34 3.03 -7.38
N LEU A 104 17.55 3.81 -8.12
CA LEU A 104 16.16 4.12 -7.78
C LEU A 104 15.31 2.85 -7.67
N THR A 105 15.47 1.92 -8.62
CA THR A 105 14.72 0.65 -8.64
C THR A 105 15.12 -0.23 -7.46
N ALA A 106 16.42 -0.34 -7.15
CA ALA A 106 16.93 -1.06 -5.99
C ALA A 106 16.42 -0.47 -4.67
N MET A 107 16.46 0.86 -4.53
CA MET A 107 15.92 1.57 -3.37
C MET A 107 14.42 1.29 -3.19
N ARG A 108 13.61 1.37 -4.26
CA ARG A 108 12.18 1.08 -4.18
C ARG A 108 11.89 -0.35 -3.74
N ARG A 109 12.68 -1.32 -4.21
CA ARG A 109 12.58 -2.72 -3.77
C ARG A 109 12.87 -2.84 -2.28
N ASP A 110 13.95 -2.25 -1.78
CA ASP A 110 14.29 -2.26 -0.36
C ASP A 110 13.20 -1.61 0.51
N ILE A 111 12.61 -0.48 0.06
CA ILE A 111 11.48 0.16 0.76
C ILE A 111 10.28 -0.79 0.85
N ARG A 112 9.96 -1.52 -0.23
CA ARG A 112 8.86 -2.48 -0.23
C ARG A 112 9.12 -3.62 0.75
N ASP A 113 10.32 -4.20 0.70
CA ASP A 113 10.72 -5.31 1.57
C ASP A 113 10.72 -4.88 3.05
N LYS A 114 11.16 -3.65 3.35
CA LYS A 114 11.08 -3.05 4.69
C LYS A 114 9.63 -2.85 5.14
N ARG A 115 8.76 -2.32 4.27
CA ARG A 115 7.34 -2.12 4.58
C ARG A 115 6.65 -3.44 4.91
N GLU A 116 6.86 -4.46 4.10
CA GLU A 116 6.33 -5.80 4.38
C GLU A 116 6.79 -6.30 5.75
N LYS A 117 8.09 -6.26 6.04
CA LYS A 117 8.64 -6.65 7.35
C LYS A 117 8.01 -5.87 8.51
N THR A 118 7.82 -4.56 8.36
CA THR A 118 7.21 -3.72 9.40
C THR A 118 5.73 -4.04 9.61
N VAL A 119 4.96 -4.25 8.54
CA VAL A 119 3.54 -4.63 8.61
C VAL A 119 3.40 -6.00 9.28
N TYR A 120 4.21 -6.98 8.88
CA TYR A 120 4.23 -8.29 9.53
C TYR A 120 4.64 -8.20 11.00
N ALA A 121 5.63 -7.35 11.34
CA ALA A 121 6.02 -7.13 12.73
C ALA A 121 4.90 -6.49 13.56
N GLN A 122 4.18 -5.51 13.01
CA GLN A 122 3.02 -4.88 13.66
C GLN A 122 1.89 -5.88 13.85
N ALA A 123 1.55 -6.68 12.83
CA ALA A 123 0.54 -7.72 12.94
C ALA A 123 0.90 -8.78 13.99
N ARG A 124 2.19 -9.17 14.08
CA ARG A 124 2.68 -10.06 15.15
C ARG A 124 2.53 -9.44 16.53
N ARG A 125 2.86 -8.15 16.69
CA ARG A 125 2.69 -7.43 17.96
C ARG A 125 1.22 -7.35 18.38
N GLN A 126 0.31 -7.08 17.45
CA GLN A 126 -1.13 -7.06 17.72
C GLN A 126 -1.62 -8.45 18.17
N LYS A 127 -1.24 -9.52 17.47
CA LYS A 127 -1.59 -10.89 17.87
C LYS A 127 -1.02 -11.25 19.24
N ALA A 128 0.25 -10.92 19.50
CA ALA A 128 0.89 -11.16 20.78
C ALA A 128 0.20 -10.39 21.92
N PHE A 129 -0.19 -9.14 21.66
CA PHE A 129 -0.94 -8.34 22.63
C PHE A 129 -2.30 -8.95 22.95
N LEU A 130 -3.06 -9.36 21.94
CA LEU A 130 -4.35 -10.04 22.13
C LEU A 130 -4.20 -11.35 22.92
N TRP A 131 -3.15 -12.13 22.65
CA TRP A 131 -2.86 -13.36 23.41
C TRP A 131 -2.42 -13.10 24.84
N ASN A 132 -1.62 -12.08 25.07
CA ASN A 132 -1.24 -11.69 26.43
C ASN A 132 -2.46 -11.21 27.22
N VAL A 133 -3.31 -10.36 26.63
CA VAL A 133 -4.54 -9.89 27.27
C VAL A 133 -5.45 -11.07 27.59
N ALA A 134 -5.72 -11.95 26.62
CA ALA A 134 -6.52 -13.15 26.83
C ALA A 134 -5.95 -14.05 27.95
N GLY A 135 -4.63 -14.23 28.00
CA GLY A 135 -3.95 -14.99 29.04
C GLY A 135 -4.13 -14.39 30.44
N TRP A 136 -3.88 -13.08 30.59
CA TRP A 136 -4.05 -12.38 31.88
C TRP A 136 -5.52 -12.36 32.33
N THR A 137 -6.47 -12.20 31.41
CA THR A 137 -7.89 -12.30 31.72
C THR A 137 -8.25 -13.70 32.24
N GLY A 138 -7.73 -14.76 31.62
CA GLY A 138 -7.93 -16.13 32.08
C GLY A 138 -7.41 -16.37 33.51
N VAL A 139 -6.20 -15.89 33.81
CA VAL A 139 -5.62 -15.97 35.16
C VAL A 139 -6.45 -15.18 36.18
N GLY A 140 -6.91 -13.98 35.83
CA GLY A 140 -7.77 -13.17 36.70
C GLY A 140 -9.10 -13.85 37.03
N VAL A 141 -9.73 -14.48 36.03
CA VAL A 141 -10.98 -15.23 36.22
C VAL A 141 -10.76 -16.43 37.15
N LEU A 142 -9.69 -17.20 36.94
CA LEU A 142 -9.35 -18.34 37.80
C LEU A 142 -9.06 -17.91 39.25
N GLY A 143 -8.30 -16.83 39.43
CA GLY A 143 -8.01 -16.27 40.75
C GLY A 143 -9.28 -15.80 41.47
N TYR A 144 -10.21 -15.18 40.73
CA TYR A 144 -11.52 -14.77 41.27
C TYR A 144 -12.37 -15.98 41.69
N PHE A 145 -12.40 -17.04 40.90
CA PHE A 145 -13.09 -18.28 41.27
C PHE A 145 -12.52 -18.92 42.54
N ILE A 146 -11.20 -18.96 42.70
CA ILE A 146 -10.54 -19.47 43.91
C ILE A 146 -10.91 -18.61 45.13
N TYR A 147 -10.92 -17.28 44.98
CA TYR A 147 -11.34 -16.37 46.04
C TYR A 147 -12.79 -16.63 46.48
N LEU A 148 -13.72 -16.80 45.54
CA LEU A 148 -15.12 -17.10 45.85
C LEU A 148 -15.27 -18.42 46.63
N ILE A 149 -14.53 -19.46 46.25
CA ILE A 149 -14.53 -20.75 46.96
C ILE A 149 -14.02 -20.58 48.39
N PHE A 150 -12.90 -19.86 48.57
CA PHE A 150 -12.35 -19.59 49.91
C PHE A 150 -13.30 -18.76 50.78
N ALA A 151 -13.91 -17.72 50.22
CA ALA A 151 -14.87 -16.89 50.92
C ALA A 151 -16.10 -17.71 51.36
N PHE A 152 -16.62 -18.56 50.48
CA PHE A 152 -17.74 -19.45 50.78
C PHE A 152 -17.40 -20.42 51.93
N ILE A 153 -16.22 -21.04 51.91
CA ILE A 153 -15.76 -21.95 52.97
C ILE A 153 -15.65 -21.22 54.31
N LEU A 154 -15.09 -20.01 54.34
CA LEU A 154 -14.98 -19.20 55.56
C LEU A 154 -16.34 -18.79 56.12
N THR A 155 -17.29 -18.40 55.26
CA THR A 155 -18.66 -18.07 55.69
C THR A 155 -19.45 -19.29 56.17
N ALA A 156 -19.15 -20.49 55.67
CA ALA A 156 -19.80 -21.72 56.10
C ALA A 156 -19.21 -22.32 57.39
N SER A 157 -18.04 -21.81 57.82
CA SER A 157 -17.32 -22.23 59.03
C SER A 157 -17.62 -21.36 60.27
N GLN A 158 -18.38 -20.27 60.12
CA GLN A 158 -18.94 -19.48 61.23
C GLN A 158 -20.40 -19.88 61.47
#